data_AF-A0AAV1T3G6-F1
#
_entry.id   AF-A0AAV1T3G6-F1
#
_cell.length_a   1.000
_cell.length_b   1.000
_cell.length_c   1.000
_cell.angle_alpha   90.00
_cell.angle_beta   90.00
_cell.angle_gamma   90.00
#
_symmetry.space_group_name_H-M   'P 1'
#
loop_
_entity.id
_entity.type
_entity.pdbx_description
1 polymer ?
#
loop_
_entity_poly.entity_id
_entity_poly.type
_entity_poly.pdbx_seq_one_letter_code
_entity_poly.pdbx_strand_id
1 'polypeptide(L)'
;MNMLDDEDDQSFHATRDGYSHLSDVGWDVVERMGSTMGIHAVSVMLEAHNRDAQHATIAKFIQNELDAEREKFELLRQQQAAAGGSMHSRRPETLKIDISKYRGVEEDSLLRWFVELDDAIRARRIDDGEMQVAFARPNLAGRAKTWALGLKLHDPYAFGSLEVFKSRLRQTFEPPGAEFRARTELLKLEQNKRAQHAYAQHIRHLMSCISSNPVGEHTLVSVFMQGLADGPVKTHLF
;
A
#
# COMPACT_ATOMS: atom_id res chain seq x y z
N MET A 1 50.49 21.73 -37.87
CA MET A 1 49.44 22.13 -38.82
C MET A 1 48.59 20.90 -39.06
N ASN A 2 47.38 20.71 -38.52
CA ASN A 2 46.35 21.55 -37.89
C ASN A 2 45.80 20.73 -36.68
N MET A 3 45.50 21.20 -35.46
CA MET A 3 44.64 22.29 -34.93
C MET A 3 43.18 22.27 -35.40
N LEU A 4 42.28 22.18 -34.40
CA LEU A 4 40.81 22.42 -34.37
C LEU A 4 39.95 21.23 -34.84
N ASP A 5 38.97 20.71 -34.10
CA ASP A 5 38.10 21.33 -33.08
C ASP A 5 37.84 20.40 -31.88
N ASP A 6 38.13 20.91 -30.68
CA ASP A 6 37.46 20.54 -29.44
C ASP A 6 36.07 21.22 -29.48
N GLU A 7 35.04 20.53 -29.97
CA GLU A 7 33.66 20.96 -29.73
C GLU A 7 33.20 20.41 -28.38
N ASP A 8 32.93 21.34 -27.48
CA ASP A 8 32.29 21.18 -26.19
C ASP A 8 31.12 20.18 -26.26
N ASP A 9 31.35 18.94 -25.81
CA ASP A 9 30.30 18.05 -25.36
C ASP A 9 29.81 18.56 -23.99
N GLN A 10 29.16 19.72 -24.03
CA GLN A 10 28.42 20.28 -22.91
C GLN A 10 27.25 19.34 -22.66
N SER A 11 27.54 18.28 -21.92
CA SER A 11 26.56 17.36 -21.40
C SER A 11 25.60 18.13 -20.51
N PHE A 12 24.49 18.59 -21.10
CA PHE A 12 23.34 19.15 -20.41
C PHE A 12 22.65 18.02 -19.62
N HIS A 13 23.30 17.59 -18.55
CA HIS A 13 22.63 16.84 -17.51
C HIS A 13 21.77 17.82 -16.73
N ALA A 14 20.44 17.70 -16.86
CA ALA A 14 19.51 18.24 -15.89
C ALA A 14 19.92 17.69 -14.52
N THR A 15 20.72 18.47 -13.80
CA THR A 15 21.31 18.05 -12.53
C THR A 15 20.24 18.30 -11.47
N ARG A 16 20.06 17.34 -10.57
CA ARG A 16 19.08 17.42 -9.47
C ARG A 16 19.17 18.75 -8.69
N ASP A 17 20.36 19.35 -8.66
CA ASP A 17 20.63 20.66 -8.05
C ASP A 17 19.83 21.82 -8.66
N GLY A 18 19.48 21.75 -9.96
CA GLY A 18 18.66 22.77 -10.64
C GLY A 18 17.16 22.66 -10.33
N TYR A 19 16.71 21.56 -9.72
CA TYR A 19 15.31 21.25 -9.47
C TYR A 19 15.04 20.88 -8.01
N SER A 20 15.68 21.60 -7.07
CA SER A 20 15.60 21.36 -5.61
C SER A 20 14.18 21.44 -5.01
N HIS A 21 13.19 21.93 -5.76
CA HIS A 21 11.78 21.94 -5.35
C HIS A 21 11.00 20.68 -5.68
N LEU A 22 11.57 19.79 -6.50
CA LEU A 22 10.99 18.48 -6.71
C LEU A 22 11.34 17.60 -5.50
N SER A 23 10.33 16.95 -4.93
CA SER A 23 10.56 15.92 -3.92
C SER A 23 11.29 14.72 -4.56
N ASP A 24 11.91 13.88 -3.74
CA ASP A 24 12.59 12.65 -4.22
C ASP A 24 11.66 11.80 -5.11
N VAL A 25 10.37 11.82 -4.79
CA VAL A 25 9.30 11.17 -5.55
C VAL A 25 9.06 11.83 -6.91
N GLY A 26 9.10 13.16 -6.97
CA GLY A 26 8.95 13.90 -8.22
C GLY A 26 10.14 13.70 -9.15
N TRP A 27 11.35 13.64 -8.59
CA TRP A 27 12.57 13.36 -9.35
C TRP A 27 12.60 11.93 -9.91
N ASP A 28 12.17 10.95 -9.12
CA ASP A 28 11.99 9.57 -9.56
C ASP A 28 10.99 9.46 -10.75
N VAL A 29 9.93 10.29 -10.77
CA VAL A 29 9.02 10.38 -11.94
C VAL A 29 9.71 10.99 -13.16
N VAL A 30 10.56 12.00 -12.98
CA VAL A 30 11.31 12.63 -14.07
C VAL A 30 12.29 11.64 -14.72
N GLU A 31 12.99 10.84 -13.91
CA GLU A 31 13.85 9.76 -14.42
C GLU A 31 13.05 8.68 -15.16
N ARG A 32 11.85 8.34 -14.68
CA ARG A 32 10.92 7.44 -15.39
C ARG A 32 10.43 7.98 -16.72
N MET A 33 10.04 9.25 -16.75
CA MET A 33 9.68 9.92 -17.99
C MET A 33 10.87 9.87 -18.95
N GLY A 34 12.09 10.13 -18.45
CA GLY A 34 13.32 10.06 -19.24
C GLY A 34 13.56 8.68 -19.86
N SER A 35 13.27 7.61 -19.11
CA SER A 35 13.33 6.22 -19.62
C SER A 35 12.27 5.91 -20.70
N THR A 36 11.14 6.62 -20.68
CA THR A 36 9.99 6.33 -21.57
C THR A 36 10.01 7.17 -22.85
N MET A 37 10.35 8.46 -22.76
CA MET A 37 10.31 9.42 -23.88
C MET A 37 11.66 10.11 -24.18
N GLY A 38 12.72 9.72 -23.47
CA GLY A 38 14.07 10.26 -23.62
C GLY A 38 14.35 11.39 -22.64
N ILE A 39 15.49 11.31 -21.93
CA ILE A 39 15.87 12.29 -20.89
C ILE A 39 16.00 13.70 -21.46
N HIS A 40 16.45 13.85 -22.71
CA HIS A 40 16.57 15.15 -23.36
C HIS A 40 15.21 15.82 -23.60
N ALA A 41 14.21 15.06 -24.04
CA ALA A 41 12.85 15.57 -24.20
C ALA A 41 12.25 16.02 -22.86
N VAL A 42 12.57 15.28 -21.79
CA VAL A 42 12.14 15.62 -20.43
C VAL A 42 12.85 16.87 -19.90
N SER A 43 14.14 17.04 -20.15
CA SER A 43 14.88 18.26 -19.78
C SER A 43 14.30 19.50 -20.46
N VAL A 44 14.08 19.45 -21.79
CA VAL A 44 13.48 20.56 -22.55
C VAL A 44 12.07 20.86 -22.03
N MET A 45 11.29 19.84 -21.70
CA MET A 45 9.96 20.00 -21.11
C MET A 45 10.04 20.67 -19.73
N LEU A 46 10.96 20.25 -18.86
CA LEU A 46 11.10 20.83 -17.52
C LEU A 46 11.59 22.28 -17.57
N GLU A 47 12.52 22.61 -18.47
CA GLU A 47 13.01 23.98 -18.68
C GLU A 47 11.94 24.92 -19.23
N ALA A 48 11.07 24.42 -20.11
CA ALA A 48 9.97 25.19 -20.69
C ALA A 48 8.80 25.44 -19.72
N HIS A 49 8.70 24.68 -18.62
CA HIS A 49 7.55 24.69 -17.71
C HIS A 49 7.86 25.40 -16.39
N ASN A 50 6.92 26.21 -15.90
CA ASN A 50 6.99 26.74 -14.55
C ASN A 50 6.78 25.63 -13.49
N ARG A 51 7.12 25.91 -12.22
CA ARG A 51 7.06 24.94 -11.12
C ARG A 51 5.71 24.22 -11.01
N ASP A 52 4.61 24.95 -11.08
CA ASP A 52 3.26 24.34 -10.97
C ASP A 52 2.94 23.44 -12.16
N ALA A 53 3.37 23.84 -13.35
CA ALA A 53 3.22 23.06 -14.57
C ALA A 53 4.10 21.79 -14.57
N GLN A 54 5.31 21.84 -13.99
CA GLN A 54 6.15 20.65 -13.78
C GLN A 54 5.46 19.63 -12.86
N HIS A 55 4.92 20.08 -11.72
CA HIS A 55 4.15 19.22 -10.81
C HIS A 55 2.91 18.65 -11.48
N ALA A 56 2.19 19.44 -12.28
CA ALA A 56 1.01 18.98 -13.02
C ALA A 56 1.35 17.91 -14.06
N THR A 57 2.47 18.06 -14.77
CA THR A 57 2.93 17.08 -15.77
C THR A 57 3.37 15.78 -15.12
N ILE A 58 4.13 15.86 -14.03
CA ILE A 58 4.49 14.70 -13.19
C ILE A 58 3.22 13.97 -12.71
N ALA A 59 2.22 14.71 -12.22
CA ALA A 59 0.96 14.14 -11.78
C ALA A 59 0.17 13.47 -12.91
N LYS A 60 0.14 14.07 -14.12
CA LYS A 60 -0.49 13.49 -15.31
C LYS A 60 0.19 12.22 -15.76
N PHE A 61 1.52 12.17 -15.74
CA PHE A 61 2.27 10.96 -16.08
C PHE A 61 1.90 9.81 -15.13
N ILE A 62 1.91 10.07 -13.82
CA ILE A 62 1.47 9.11 -12.80
C ILE A 62 0.02 8.65 -13.05
N GLN A 63 -0.87 9.55 -13.47
CA GLN A 63 -2.27 9.21 -13.72
C GLN A 63 -2.42 8.28 -14.94
N ASN A 64 -1.71 8.58 -16.03
CA ASN A 64 -1.73 7.75 -17.24
C ASN A 64 -1.20 6.33 -16.98
N GLU A 65 -0.16 6.19 -16.16
CA GLU A 65 0.35 4.87 -15.74
C GLU A 65 -0.72 4.04 -15.00
N LEU A 66 -1.60 4.69 -14.23
CA LEU A 66 -2.67 4.00 -13.50
C LEU A 66 -3.81 3.58 -14.41
N ASP A 67 -4.16 4.44 -15.36
CA ASP A 67 -5.23 4.15 -16.30
C ASP A 67 -4.80 2.98 -17.21
N ALA A 68 -3.53 2.94 -17.63
CA ALA A 68 -2.96 1.80 -18.34
C ALA A 68 -3.02 0.49 -17.51
N GLU A 69 -2.72 0.54 -16.21
CA GLU A 69 -2.77 -0.66 -15.36
C GLU A 69 -4.23 -1.12 -15.10
N ARG A 70 -5.19 -0.19 -15.01
CA ARG A 70 -6.63 -0.50 -14.92
C ARG A 70 -7.11 -1.17 -16.20
N GLU A 71 -6.75 -0.64 -17.35
CA GLU A 71 -7.07 -1.22 -18.65
C GLU A 71 -6.45 -2.61 -18.81
N LYS A 72 -5.20 -2.80 -18.38
CA LYS A 72 -4.55 -4.12 -18.39
C LYS A 72 -5.29 -5.14 -17.53
N PHE A 73 -5.75 -4.75 -16.34
CA PHE A 73 -6.56 -5.62 -15.48
C PHE A 73 -7.90 -5.99 -16.14
N GLU A 74 -8.54 -5.02 -16.79
CA GLU A 74 -9.80 -5.25 -17.49
C GLU A 74 -9.64 -6.14 -18.74
N LEU A 75 -8.53 -5.98 -19.46
CA LEU A 75 -8.16 -6.84 -20.59
C LEU A 75 -7.89 -8.29 -20.15
N LEU A 76 -7.14 -8.47 -19.06
CA LEU A 76 -6.88 -9.81 -18.49
C LEU A 76 -8.18 -10.49 -18.06
N ARG A 77 -9.11 -9.73 -17.44
CA ARG A 77 -10.46 -10.22 -17.11
C ARG A 77 -11.25 -10.63 -18.35
N GLN A 78 -11.20 -9.85 -19.43
CA GLN A 78 -11.90 -10.18 -20.68
C GLN A 78 -11.30 -11.42 -21.36
N GLN A 79 -9.97 -11.58 -21.36
CA GLN A 79 -9.31 -12.78 -21.89
C GLN A 79 -9.69 -14.04 -21.12
N GLN A 80 -9.75 -13.96 -19.78
CA GLN A 80 -10.26 -15.07 -18.96
C GLN A 80 -11.74 -15.34 -19.20
N ALA A 81 -12.56 -14.31 -19.47
CA ALA A 81 -13.96 -14.48 -19.83
C ALA A 81 -14.14 -15.16 -21.20
N ALA A 82 -13.23 -14.95 -22.15
CA ALA A 82 -13.25 -15.58 -23.47
C ALA A 82 -12.72 -17.03 -23.45
N ALA A 83 -11.80 -17.35 -22.54
CA ALA A 83 -11.28 -18.72 -22.37
C ALA A 83 -12.28 -19.68 -21.68
N GLY A 84 -13.24 -19.15 -20.91
CA GLY A 84 -14.32 -19.90 -20.26
C GLY A 84 -15.52 -20.14 -21.18
N GLY A 85 -15.33 -20.88 -22.27
CA GLY A 85 -16.40 -21.24 -23.20
C GLY A 85 -17.41 -22.23 -22.60
N SER A 86 -18.66 -21.78 -22.46
CA SER A 86 -19.91 -22.57 -22.41
C SER A 86 -20.17 -23.49 -21.21
N MET A 87 -20.87 -22.94 -20.21
CA MET A 87 -22.15 -23.49 -19.73
C MET A 87 -22.84 -22.40 -18.91
N HIS A 88 -24.14 -22.21 -19.13
CA HIS A 88 -24.94 -21.17 -18.50
C HIS A 88 -25.01 -21.36 -16.97
N SER A 89 -24.04 -20.81 -16.25
CA SER A 89 -24.25 -20.35 -14.89
C SER A 89 -24.49 -18.85 -14.98
N ARG A 90 -25.64 -18.38 -14.47
CA ARG A 90 -25.88 -16.96 -14.20
C ARG A 90 -24.66 -16.43 -13.45
N ARG A 91 -23.78 -15.74 -14.18
CA ARG A 91 -22.60 -15.09 -13.62
C ARG A 91 -23.13 -14.14 -12.55
N PRO A 92 -22.82 -14.33 -11.25
CA PRO A 92 -23.29 -13.40 -10.25
C PRO A 92 -22.72 -12.03 -10.62
N GLU A 93 -23.59 -11.04 -10.73
CA GLU A 93 -23.19 -9.65 -10.80
C GLU A 93 -22.15 -9.41 -9.70
N THR A 94 -20.89 -9.18 -10.09
CA THR A 94 -19.82 -8.98 -9.12
C THR A 94 -20.15 -7.71 -8.37
N LEU A 95 -20.54 -7.84 -7.10
CA LEU A 95 -20.84 -6.71 -6.23
C LEU A 95 -19.67 -5.73 -6.31
N LYS A 96 -19.95 -4.48 -6.67
CA LYS A 96 -18.97 -3.38 -6.60
C LYS A 96 -18.72 -3.09 -5.13
N ILE A 97 -17.92 -3.93 -4.49
CA ILE A 97 -17.37 -3.64 -3.17
C ILE A 97 -16.33 -2.55 -3.41
N ASP A 98 -16.62 -1.38 -2.87
CA ASP A 98 -15.70 -0.24 -2.84
C ASP A 98 -14.79 -0.41 -1.63
N ILE A 99 -13.48 -0.32 -1.87
CA ILE A 99 -12.46 -0.46 -0.84
C ILE A 99 -11.98 0.94 -0.51
N SER A 100 -11.93 1.28 0.78
CA SER A 100 -11.39 2.55 1.23
C SER A 100 -9.96 2.72 0.72
N LYS A 101 -9.58 3.92 0.26
CA LYS A 101 -8.20 4.14 -0.19
C LYS A 101 -7.25 4.22 1.00
N TYR A 102 -6.18 3.41 0.99
CA TYR A 102 -5.15 3.46 2.03
C TYR A 102 -4.07 4.47 1.68
N ARG A 103 -3.91 5.55 2.48
CA ARG A 103 -2.92 6.60 2.19
C ARG A 103 -1.53 6.32 2.73
N GLY A 104 -1.41 5.39 3.68
CA GLY A 104 -0.16 5.12 4.38
C GLY A 104 0.19 6.21 5.39
N VAL A 105 -0.79 6.70 6.16
CA VAL A 105 -0.62 7.63 7.30
C VAL A 105 -1.03 6.93 8.59
N GLU A 106 -0.58 7.41 9.75
CA GLU A 106 -0.83 6.73 11.05
C GLU A 106 -2.33 6.65 11.41
N GLU A 107 -3.14 7.61 10.95
CA GLU A 107 -4.59 7.61 11.17
C GLU A 107 -5.31 6.50 10.37
N ASP A 108 -4.71 6.02 9.28
CA ASP A 108 -5.28 4.97 8.46
C ASP A 108 -4.92 3.59 9.05
N SER A 109 -5.91 2.84 9.50
CA SER A 109 -5.69 1.46 9.97
C SER A 109 -5.39 0.53 8.80
N LEU A 110 -4.11 0.15 8.65
CA LEU A 110 -3.66 -0.82 7.64
C LEU A 110 -4.37 -2.18 7.79
N LEU A 111 -4.59 -2.61 9.03
CA LEU A 111 -5.25 -3.87 9.35
C LEU A 111 -6.72 -3.88 8.92
N ARG A 112 -7.46 -2.81 9.21
CA ARG A 112 -8.83 -2.65 8.72
C ARG A 112 -8.87 -2.70 7.20
N TRP A 113 -7.93 -2.02 6.55
CA TRP A 113 -7.83 -2.02 5.10
C TRP A 113 -7.54 -3.41 4.52
N PHE A 114 -6.70 -4.22 5.15
CA PHE A 114 -6.48 -5.61 4.73
C PHE A 114 -7.75 -6.46 4.82
N VAL A 115 -8.56 -6.29 5.87
CA VAL A 115 -9.85 -6.99 5.99
C VAL A 115 -10.80 -6.59 4.86
N GLU A 116 -10.94 -5.29 4.60
CA GLU A 116 -11.78 -4.78 3.48
C GLU A 116 -11.29 -5.31 2.12
N LEU A 117 -9.97 -5.38 1.91
CA LEU A 117 -9.36 -5.94 0.71
C LEU A 117 -9.64 -7.44 0.56
N ASP A 118 -9.48 -8.22 1.64
CA ASP A 118 -9.70 -9.67 1.64
C ASP A 118 -11.15 -10.04 1.38
N ASP A 119 -12.09 -9.31 1.98
CA ASP A 119 -13.51 -9.49 1.75
C ASP A 119 -13.88 -9.16 0.29
N ALA A 120 -13.29 -8.09 -0.27
CA ALA A 120 -13.51 -7.71 -1.66
C ALA A 120 -12.93 -8.74 -2.65
N ILE A 121 -11.72 -9.26 -2.40
CA ILE A 121 -11.09 -10.32 -3.20
C ILE A 121 -11.94 -11.59 -3.15
N ARG A 122 -12.38 -12.01 -1.95
CA ARG A 122 -13.21 -13.20 -1.75
C ARG A 122 -14.56 -13.06 -2.47
N ALA A 123 -15.23 -11.92 -2.34
CA ALA A 123 -16.50 -11.67 -3.01
C ALA A 123 -16.39 -11.64 -4.54
N ARG A 124 -15.23 -11.20 -5.06
CA ARG A 124 -14.95 -11.17 -6.51
C ARG A 124 -14.38 -12.49 -7.05
N ARG A 125 -14.07 -13.46 -6.17
CA ARG A 125 -13.49 -14.77 -6.52
C ARG A 125 -12.22 -14.65 -7.35
N ILE A 126 -11.31 -13.77 -6.91
CA ILE A 126 -10.01 -13.59 -7.55
C ILE A 126 -9.04 -14.58 -6.90
N ASP A 127 -8.74 -15.68 -7.59
CA ASP A 127 -7.89 -16.74 -7.06
C ASP A 127 -6.40 -16.55 -7.40
N ASP A 128 -6.11 -15.85 -8.50
CA ASP A 128 -4.74 -15.60 -8.95
C ASP A 128 -4.05 -14.49 -8.15
N GLY A 129 -2.83 -14.76 -7.68
CA GLY A 129 -2.07 -13.85 -6.83
C GLY A 129 -1.67 -12.54 -7.52
N GLU A 130 -1.37 -12.59 -8.83
CA GLU A 130 -1.02 -11.40 -9.60
C GLU A 130 -2.27 -10.52 -9.80
N MET A 131 -3.43 -11.13 -10.06
CA MET A 131 -4.71 -10.43 -10.16
C MET A 131 -5.17 -9.82 -8.83
N GLN A 132 -4.94 -10.50 -7.71
CA GLN A 132 -5.22 -9.95 -6.38
C GLN A 132 -4.40 -8.68 -6.13
N VAL A 133 -3.11 -8.69 -6.49
CA VAL A 133 -2.22 -7.52 -6.36
C VAL A 133 -2.63 -6.42 -7.33
N ALA A 134 -2.93 -6.75 -8.59
CA ALA A 134 -3.40 -5.79 -9.58
C ALA A 134 -4.73 -5.13 -9.17
N PHE A 135 -5.60 -5.87 -8.47
CA PHE A 135 -6.82 -5.36 -7.89
C PHE A 135 -6.56 -4.49 -6.65
N ALA A 136 -5.61 -4.86 -5.79
CA ALA A 136 -5.31 -4.14 -4.55
C ALA A 136 -4.63 -2.78 -4.79
N ARG A 137 -3.68 -2.71 -5.73
CA ARG A 137 -2.80 -1.55 -5.95
C ARG A 137 -3.54 -0.24 -6.27
N PRO A 138 -4.58 -0.21 -7.11
CA PRO A 138 -5.37 1.00 -7.37
C PRO A 138 -6.09 1.57 -6.14
N ASN A 139 -6.24 0.78 -5.07
CA ASN A 139 -6.83 1.20 -3.80
C ASN A 139 -5.79 1.81 -2.83
N LEU A 140 -4.53 1.94 -3.25
CA LEU A 140 -3.54 2.74 -2.54
C LEU A 140 -3.66 4.21 -2.94
N ALA A 141 -3.40 5.10 -1.98
CA ALA A 141 -3.34 6.55 -2.15
C ALA A 141 -2.12 7.14 -1.43
N GLY A 142 -1.90 8.44 -1.58
CA GLY A 142 -0.88 9.17 -0.84
C GLY A 142 0.50 8.51 -0.87
N ARG A 143 1.11 8.38 0.32
CA ARG A 143 2.45 7.80 0.50
C ARG A 143 2.48 6.32 0.12
N ALA A 144 1.44 5.57 0.43
CA ALA A 144 1.36 4.14 0.10
C ALA A 144 1.39 3.90 -1.41
N LYS A 145 0.70 4.74 -2.19
CA LYS A 145 0.72 4.66 -3.65
C LYS A 145 2.11 4.94 -4.21
N THR A 146 2.73 6.03 -3.77
CA THR A 146 4.08 6.42 -4.18
C THR A 146 5.10 5.30 -3.89
N TRP A 147 5.06 4.74 -2.69
CA TRP A 147 5.91 3.62 -2.30
C TRP A 147 5.71 2.40 -3.20
N ALA A 148 4.47 2.01 -3.47
CA ALA A 148 4.17 0.83 -4.28
C ALA A 148 4.62 0.98 -5.73
N LEU A 149 4.57 2.22 -6.27
CA LEU A 149 5.12 2.53 -7.58
C LEU A 149 6.65 2.41 -7.57
N GLY A 150 7.32 3.05 -6.60
CA GLY A 150 8.78 2.97 -6.44
C GLY A 150 9.30 1.53 -6.45
N LEU A 151 8.66 0.63 -5.70
CA LEU A 151 9.05 -0.78 -5.66
C LEU A 151 8.90 -1.50 -7.00
N LYS A 152 7.82 -1.26 -7.75
CA LYS A 152 7.56 -1.96 -9.02
C LYS A 152 8.53 -1.54 -10.13
N LEU A 153 9.11 -0.35 -10.00
CA LEU A 153 10.05 0.18 -10.98
C LEU A 153 11.43 -0.43 -10.84
N HIS A 154 11.88 -0.64 -9.61
CA HIS A 154 13.12 -1.36 -9.34
C HIS A 154 12.98 -2.86 -9.64
N ASP A 155 11.79 -3.43 -9.43
CA ASP A 155 11.50 -4.84 -9.70
C ASP A 155 10.07 -5.00 -10.24
N PRO A 156 9.89 -5.32 -11.55
CA PRO A 156 8.58 -5.58 -12.13
C PRO A 156 7.77 -6.68 -11.41
N TYR A 157 8.46 -7.58 -10.69
CA TYR A 157 7.91 -8.69 -9.93
C TYR A 157 7.95 -8.46 -8.42
N ALA A 158 8.09 -7.21 -7.96
CA ALA A 158 8.19 -6.83 -6.54
C ALA A 158 7.07 -7.41 -5.65
N PHE A 159 5.93 -7.72 -6.26
CA PHE A 159 4.72 -8.24 -5.62
C PHE A 159 4.31 -9.59 -6.23
N GLY A 160 5.13 -10.62 -6.02
CA GLY A 160 4.87 -11.97 -6.55
C GLY A 160 3.61 -12.67 -5.98
N SER A 161 3.04 -12.17 -4.89
CA SER A 161 1.75 -12.65 -4.36
C SER A 161 1.10 -11.59 -3.46
N LEU A 162 -0.19 -11.75 -3.16
CA LEU A 162 -0.91 -10.88 -2.21
C LEU A 162 -0.26 -10.91 -0.82
N GLU A 163 0.23 -12.06 -0.36
CA GLU A 163 0.89 -12.18 0.94
C GLU A 163 2.21 -11.40 1.00
N VAL A 164 3.01 -11.48 -0.07
CA VAL A 164 4.24 -10.67 -0.20
C VAL A 164 3.89 -9.18 -0.22
N PHE A 165 2.83 -8.80 -0.95
CA PHE A 165 2.36 -7.42 -1.02
C PHE A 165 1.92 -6.89 0.37
N LYS A 166 1.08 -7.62 1.11
CA LYS A 166 0.67 -7.26 2.47
C LYS A 166 1.84 -7.19 3.43
N SER A 167 2.78 -8.15 3.35
CA SER A 167 3.97 -8.18 4.20
C SER A 167 4.85 -6.95 4.00
N ARG A 168 5.14 -6.59 2.74
CA ARG A 168 5.90 -5.38 2.41
C ARG A 168 5.20 -4.10 2.87
N LEU A 169 3.86 -4.02 2.74
CA LEU A 169 3.07 -2.89 3.25
C LEU A 169 3.22 -2.75 4.78
N ARG A 170 3.10 -3.85 5.52
CA ARG A 170 3.31 -3.85 6.98
C ARG A 170 4.70 -3.33 7.34
N GLN A 171 5.73 -3.89 6.73
CA GLN A 171 7.13 -3.50 7.01
C GLN A 171 7.41 -2.02 6.77
N THR A 172 6.70 -1.40 5.83
CA THR A 172 6.93 0.00 5.46
C THR A 172 6.09 0.96 6.28
N PHE A 173 4.81 0.64 6.52
CA PHE A 173 3.85 1.58 7.09
C PHE A 173 3.44 1.27 8.53
N GLU A 174 3.72 0.08 9.05
CA GLU A 174 3.61 -0.15 10.49
C GLU A 174 4.82 0.44 11.20
N PRO A 175 4.61 1.22 12.27
CA PRO A 175 5.71 1.72 13.07
C PRO A 175 6.62 0.56 13.56
N PRO A 176 7.95 0.70 13.53
CA PRO A 176 8.86 -0.35 13.98
C PRO A 176 8.51 -0.82 15.39
N GLY A 177 8.36 -2.14 15.58
CA GLY A 177 7.99 -2.73 16.86
C GLY A 177 6.55 -2.43 17.31
N ALA A 178 5.63 -2.03 16.42
CA ALA A 178 4.21 -1.87 16.73
C ALA A 178 3.60 -3.13 17.35
N GLU A 179 3.87 -4.30 16.77
CA GLU A 179 3.43 -5.59 17.31
C GLU A 179 4.05 -5.87 18.68
N PHE A 180 5.34 -5.57 18.87
CA PHE A 180 6.02 -5.74 20.15
C PHE A 180 5.45 -4.80 21.22
N ARG A 181 5.16 -3.54 20.87
CA ARG A 181 4.52 -2.56 21.75
C ARG A 181 3.11 -3.01 22.11
N ALA A 182 2.30 -3.42 21.13
CA ALA A 182 0.94 -3.91 21.36
C ALA A 182 0.93 -5.14 22.27
N ARG A 183 1.87 -6.08 22.10
CA ARG A 183 2.06 -7.21 23.01
C ARG A 183 2.47 -6.78 24.40
N THR A 184 3.45 -5.90 24.52
CA THR A 184 3.93 -5.41 25.81
C THR A 184 2.82 -4.68 26.57
N GLU A 185 2.02 -3.89 25.86
CA GLU A 185 0.88 -3.18 26.41
C GLU A 185 -0.22 -4.15 26.82
N LEU A 186 -0.53 -5.15 25.99
CA LEU A 186 -1.52 -6.19 26.31
C LEU A 186 -1.15 -6.94 27.58
N LEU A 187 0.12 -7.35 27.73
CA LEU A 187 0.61 -8.06 28.91
C LEU A 187 0.59 -7.21 30.19
N LYS A 188 0.60 -5.88 30.06
CA LYS A 188 0.55 -4.93 31.18
C LYS A 188 -0.83 -4.31 31.36
N LEU A 189 -1.81 -4.73 30.57
CA LEU A 189 -3.10 -4.06 30.54
C LEU A 189 -3.93 -4.44 31.77
N GLU A 190 -4.32 -3.42 32.52
CA GLU A 190 -5.21 -3.56 33.67
C GLU A 190 -6.51 -2.79 33.42
N GLN A 191 -7.64 -3.38 33.82
CA GLN A 191 -8.97 -2.78 33.74
C GLN A 191 -9.01 -1.46 34.51
N ASN A 192 -8.32 -1.37 35.65
CA ASN A 192 -8.33 -0.18 36.51
C ASN A 192 -9.77 0.29 36.79
N LYS A 193 -10.03 1.60 36.74
CA LYS A 193 -11.37 2.21 36.89
C LYS A 193 -12.23 2.15 35.61
N ARG A 194 -11.78 1.45 34.55
CA ARG A 194 -12.50 1.41 33.27
C ARG A 194 -13.70 0.45 33.36
N ALA A 195 -14.78 0.80 32.66
CA ALA A 195 -15.88 -0.12 32.43
C ALA A 195 -15.39 -1.38 31.70
N GLN A 196 -15.99 -2.53 31.98
CA GLN A 196 -15.57 -3.82 31.41
C GLN A 196 -15.61 -3.84 29.89
N HIS A 197 -16.63 -3.22 29.28
CA HIS A 197 -16.71 -3.12 27.84
C HIS A 197 -15.53 -2.33 27.25
N ALA A 198 -15.14 -1.21 27.88
CA ALA A 198 -14.01 -0.41 27.43
C ALA A 198 -12.67 -1.17 27.54
N TYR A 199 -12.49 -1.95 28.61
CA TYR A 199 -11.35 -2.84 28.77
C TYR A 199 -11.31 -3.95 27.69
N ALA A 200 -12.43 -4.62 27.44
CA ALA A 200 -12.55 -5.64 26.41
C ALA A 200 -12.34 -5.09 24.98
N GLN A 201 -12.79 -3.85 24.71
CA GLN A 201 -12.51 -3.17 23.44
C GLN A 201 -11.02 -2.86 23.29
N HIS A 202 -10.35 -2.43 24.36
CA HIS A 202 -8.92 -2.14 24.31
C HIS A 202 -8.08 -3.39 24.04
N ILE A 203 -8.45 -4.51 24.66
CA ILE A 203 -7.83 -5.82 24.37
C ILE A 203 -8.05 -6.21 22.91
N ARG A 204 -9.27 -6.06 22.39
CA ARG A 204 -9.56 -6.34 20.97
C ARG A 204 -8.74 -5.46 20.02
N HIS A 205 -8.54 -4.19 20.36
CA HIS A 205 -7.68 -3.29 19.60
C HIS A 205 -6.22 -3.75 19.60
N LEU A 206 -5.64 -4.02 20.78
CA LEU A 206 -4.27 -4.50 20.89
C LEU A 206 -4.08 -5.83 20.15
N MET A 207 -5.06 -6.72 20.24
CA MET A 207 -5.08 -7.98 19.48
C MET A 207 -5.11 -7.76 17.97
N SER A 208 -5.85 -6.76 17.48
CA SER A 208 -5.84 -6.44 16.06
C SER A 208 -4.44 -6.04 15.58
N CYS A 209 -3.68 -5.32 16.42
CA CYS A 209 -2.30 -4.91 16.14
C CYS A 209 -1.28 -6.07 16.15
N ILE A 210 -1.64 -7.25 16.66
CA ILE A 210 -0.76 -8.43 16.76
C ILE A 210 -1.13 -9.41 15.64
N SER A 211 -0.71 -9.09 14.41
CA SER A 211 -1.17 -9.82 13.21
C SER A 211 -0.25 -10.96 12.76
N SER A 212 1.05 -10.90 13.05
CA SER A 212 2.03 -11.88 12.52
C SER A 212 2.10 -13.16 13.34
N ASN A 213 1.94 -13.06 14.66
CA ASN A 213 1.93 -14.21 15.55
C ASN A 213 0.85 -13.98 16.63
N PRO A 214 -0.37 -14.51 16.45
CA PRO A 214 -1.45 -14.26 17.38
C PRO A 214 -1.13 -14.84 18.76
N VAL A 215 -1.49 -14.12 19.82
CA VAL A 215 -1.35 -14.64 21.19
C VAL A 215 -2.29 -15.84 21.34
N GLY A 216 -1.79 -16.95 21.91
CA GLY A 216 -2.59 -18.14 22.14
C GLY A 216 -3.78 -17.85 23.06
N GLU A 217 -4.92 -18.50 22.79
CA GLU A 217 -6.18 -18.27 23.51
C GLU A 217 -6.04 -18.42 25.02
N HIS A 218 -5.32 -19.44 25.48
CA HIS A 218 -5.06 -19.66 26.91
C HIS A 218 -4.26 -18.52 27.55
N THR A 219 -3.26 -17.98 26.84
CA THR A 219 -2.49 -16.83 27.30
C THR A 219 -3.34 -15.57 27.33
N LEU A 220 -4.23 -15.38 26.34
CA LEU A 220 -5.15 -14.25 26.31
C LEU A 220 -6.15 -14.28 27.45
N VAL A 221 -6.74 -15.44 27.72
CA VAL A 221 -7.64 -15.62 28.86
C VAL A 221 -6.90 -15.32 30.16
N SER A 222 -5.68 -15.83 30.32
CA SER A 222 -4.87 -15.55 31.52
C SER A 222 -4.60 -14.05 31.70
N VAL A 223 -4.13 -13.36 30.64
CA VAL A 223 -3.86 -11.91 30.67
C VAL A 223 -5.14 -11.11 30.93
N PHE A 224 -6.25 -11.46 30.27
CA PHE A 224 -7.54 -10.82 30.48
C PHE A 224 -7.97 -10.93 31.94
N MET A 225 -7.92 -12.13 32.50
CA MET A 225 -8.34 -12.44 33.87
C MET A 225 -7.42 -11.81 34.92
N GLN A 226 -6.11 -11.78 34.65
CA GLN A 226 -5.13 -11.15 35.55
C GLN A 226 -5.30 -9.62 35.59
N GLY A 227 -5.63 -8.99 34.46
CA GLY A 227 -5.85 -7.54 34.40
C GLY A 227 -7.24 -7.08 34.85
N LEU A 228 -8.21 -7.98 35.09
CA LEU A 228 -9.53 -7.60 35.62
C LEU A 228 -9.43 -7.02 37.04
N ALA A 229 -10.13 -5.91 37.26
CA ALA A 229 -10.21 -5.30 38.59
C ALA A 229 -10.96 -6.22 39.56
N ASP A 230 -10.55 -6.23 40.83
CA ASP A 230 -11.23 -7.02 41.86
C ASP A 230 -12.66 -6.52 42.04
N GLY A 231 -13.62 -7.45 41.91
CA GLY A 231 -15.04 -7.13 41.94
C GLY A 231 -15.91 -8.33 41.59
N PRO A 232 -17.24 -8.15 41.54
CA PRO A 232 -18.22 -9.23 41.40
C PRO A 232 -17.92 -10.12 40.20
N VAL A 233 -17.52 -9.54 39.07
CA VAL A 233 -17.28 -10.30 37.84
C VAL A 233 -16.06 -11.21 37.94
N LYS A 234 -14.99 -10.78 38.63
CA LYS A 234 -13.84 -11.66 38.89
C LYS A 234 -14.27 -12.84 39.77
N THR A 235 -15.02 -12.58 40.84
CA THR A 235 -15.53 -13.64 41.75
C THR A 235 -16.61 -14.55 41.17
N HIS A 236 -17.24 -14.22 40.04
CA HIS A 236 -18.19 -15.12 39.35
C HIS A 236 -17.53 -15.90 38.21
N LEU A 237 -16.34 -15.47 37.75
CA LEU A 237 -15.55 -16.15 36.73
C LEU A 237 -14.52 -17.13 37.33
N PHE A 238 -14.34 -17.10 38.65
CA PHE A 238 -13.53 -18.02 39.47
C PHE A 238 -14.43 -18.74 40.48
#